data_AF-A0A5R8Y310-F1
#
_entry.id   AF-A0A5R8Y310-F1
#
_cell.length_a   1.000
_cell.length_b   1.000
_cell.length_c   1.000
_cell.angle_alpha   90.00
_cell.angle_beta   90.00
_cell.angle_gamma   90.00
#
_symmetry.space_group_name_H-M   'P 1'
#
loop_
_entity.id
_entity.type
_entity.pdbx_description
1 polymer ?
#
loop_
_entity_poly.entity_id
_entity_poly.type
_entity_poly.pdbx_seq_one_letter_code
_entity_poly.pdbx_strand_id
1 'polypeptide(L)'
;MAINKKEVELIQSNLHCLCYSPGPIDGLLGRRTEGAFSLWQIDSGFEDIVTLKDELEKIEKQSSRIENLNSNAQENKDIISMTFSSKEALIEAVCIYGPKFSLNLKAHWAYVLATIEWETNRSFLPIEEAYYIYGGTPSQDDGKWQERESWRKRNFHYYPYYGRGYVQLTWERNYKFYANLFGISLEQMVKKALEPGASLFVILHGMSVGYFGQSIHQHITKNKYDFENARRCVNGLDHAKDIAKLAKSWMKKI
;
A
#
# COMPACT_ATOMS: atom_id res chain seq x y z
N MET A 1 6.04 -18.97 -30.92
CA MET A 1 4.67 -19.40 -30.54
C MET A 1 3.83 -18.15 -30.33
N ALA A 2 2.50 -18.21 -30.44
CA ALA A 2 1.66 -17.06 -30.06
C ALA A 2 1.70 -16.92 -28.54
N ILE A 3 2.10 -15.75 -28.04
CA ILE A 3 2.16 -15.44 -26.61
C ILE A 3 0.74 -15.54 -26.01
N ASN A 4 0.60 -16.25 -24.90
CA ASN A 4 -0.69 -16.46 -24.26
C ASN A 4 -1.16 -15.17 -23.57
N LYS A 5 -2.28 -14.63 -24.04
CA LYS A 5 -2.89 -13.41 -23.48
C LYS A 5 -3.10 -13.49 -21.96
N LYS A 6 -3.61 -14.62 -21.45
CA LYS A 6 -3.90 -14.79 -20.01
C LYS A 6 -2.63 -14.80 -19.15
N GLU A 7 -1.54 -15.29 -19.72
CA GLU A 7 -0.25 -15.32 -19.04
C GLU A 7 0.33 -13.91 -18.94
N VAL A 8 0.20 -13.11 -20.00
CA VAL A 8 0.57 -11.69 -19.97
C VAL A 8 -0.29 -10.91 -18.97
N GLU A 9 -1.62 -11.15 -18.92
CA GLU A 9 -2.50 -10.54 -17.92
C GLU A 9 -2.05 -10.86 -16.49
N LEU A 10 -1.67 -12.11 -16.22
CA LEU A 10 -1.16 -12.53 -14.91
C LEU A 10 0.14 -11.82 -14.55
N ILE A 11 1.09 -11.73 -15.48
CA ILE A 11 2.38 -11.07 -15.25
C ILE A 11 2.21 -9.55 -15.07
N GLN A 12 1.36 -8.91 -15.88
CA GLN A 12 0.98 -7.51 -15.67
C GLN A 12 0.38 -7.31 -14.27
N SER A 13 -0.52 -8.19 -13.84
CA SER A 13 -1.11 -8.13 -12.49
C SER A 13 -0.07 -8.32 -11.38
N ASN A 14 0.87 -9.26 -11.55
CA ASN A 14 1.92 -9.52 -10.57
C ASN A 14 2.95 -8.37 -10.50
N LEU A 15 3.32 -7.78 -11.63
CA LEU A 15 4.16 -6.57 -11.68
C LEU A 15 3.48 -5.39 -10.98
N HIS A 16 2.17 -5.21 -11.16
CA HIS A 16 1.40 -4.25 -10.38
C HIS A 16 1.43 -4.58 -8.88
N CYS A 17 1.21 -5.83 -8.47
CA CYS A 17 1.28 -6.23 -7.04
C CYS A 17 2.63 -5.91 -6.40
N LEU A 18 3.69 -5.86 -7.21
CA LEU A 18 5.05 -5.55 -6.82
C LEU A 18 5.42 -4.07 -7.01
N CYS A 19 4.45 -3.21 -7.31
CA CYS A 19 4.63 -1.75 -7.44
C CYS A 19 5.41 -1.29 -8.67
N TYR A 20 5.48 -2.14 -9.70
CA TYR A 20 5.91 -1.73 -11.03
C TYR A 20 4.74 -1.22 -11.86
N SER A 21 5.03 -0.51 -12.96
CA SER A 21 3.99 0.09 -13.83
C SER A 21 4.00 -0.56 -15.22
N PRO A 22 3.46 -1.79 -15.37
CA PRO A 22 3.45 -2.50 -16.65
C PRO A 22 2.45 -1.91 -17.67
N GLY A 23 1.66 -0.89 -17.29
CA GLY A 23 0.54 -0.39 -18.09
C GLY A 23 -0.78 -1.09 -17.73
N PRO A 24 -1.80 -1.04 -18.61
CA PRO A 24 -3.08 -1.71 -18.36
C PRO A 24 -2.93 -3.24 -18.27
N ILE A 25 -3.77 -3.89 -17.48
CA ILE A 25 -3.90 -5.36 -17.45
C ILE A 25 -4.83 -5.77 -18.60
N ASP A 26 -4.28 -5.84 -19.81
CA ASP A 26 -5.03 -6.08 -21.05
C ASP A 26 -4.54 -7.31 -21.85
N GLY A 27 -3.49 -7.96 -21.36
CA GLY A 27 -2.84 -9.10 -22.00
C GLY A 27 -2.06 -8.75 -23.26
N LEU A 28 -1.84 -7.46 -23.52
CA LEU A 28 -1.02 -6.97 -24.63
C LEU A 28 0.42 -6.77 -24.16
N LEU A 29 1.35 -7.55 -24.72
CA LEU A 29 2.76 -7.39 -24.44
C LEU A 29 3.31 -6.15 -25.15
N GLY A 30 3.46 -5.06 -24.40
CA GLY A 30 3.97 -3.78 -24.89
C GLY A 30 5.21 -3.29 -24.16
N ARG A 31 5.77 -2.17 -24.62
CA ARG A 31 7.00 -1.58 -24.06
C ARG A 31 6.92 -1.27 -22.56
N ARG A 32 5.73 -0.95 -22.04
CA ARG A 32 5.53 -0.70 -20.60
C ARG A 32 5.65 -1.99 -19.79
N THR A 33 4.99 -3.06 -20.23
CA THR A 33 5.10 -4.39 -19.60
C THR A 33 6.55 -4.88 -19.62
N GLU A 34 7.23 -4.75 -20.76
CA GLU A 34 8.65 -5.10 -20.91
C GLU A 34 9.54 -4.28 -19.97
N GLY A 35 9.38 -2.94 -19.96
CA GLY A 35 10.17 -2.08 -19.08
C GLY A 35 9.95 -2.37 -17.59
N ALA A 36 8.71 -2.64 -17.18
CA ALA A 36 8.39 -3.05 -15.81
C ALA A 36 9.02 -4.40 -15.45
N PHE A 37 9.00 -5.37 -16.37
CA PHE A 37 9.64 -6.66 -16.16
C PHE A 37 11.17 -6.54 -16.08
N SER A 38 11.79 -5.69 -16.90
CA SER A 38 13.23 -5.40 -16.82
C SER A 38 13.62 -4.75 -15.50
N LEU A 39 12.85 -3.77 -15.03
CA LEU A 39 13.09 -3.12 -13.74
C LEU A 39 12.99 -4.13 -12.59
N TRP A 40 11.93 -4.95 -12.59
CA TRP A 40 11.77 -6.01 -11.59
C TRP A 40 12.97 -6.97 -11.59
N GLN A 41 13.48 -7.38 -12.75
CA GLN A 41 14.66 -8.25 -12.81
C GLN A 41 15.90 -7.61 -12.16
N ILE A 42 16.13 -6.32 -12.42
CA ILE A 42 17.25 -5.57 -11.82
C ILE A 42 17.09 -5.52 -10.29
N ASP A 43 15.89 -5.16 -9.82
CA ASP A 43 15.60 -5.03 -8.40
C ASP A 43 15.63 -6.37 -7.66
N SER A 44 15.30 -7.47 -8.35
CA SER A 44 15.44 -8.86 -7.86
C SER A 44 16.88 -9.39 -7.94
N GLY A 45 17.84 -8.59 -8.41
CA GLY A 45 19.27 -8.93 -8.40
C GLY A 45 19.72 -9.85 -9.54
N PHE A 46 18.96 -9.95 -10.63
CA PHE A 46 19.40 -10.70 -11.80
C PHE A 46 20.45 -9.91 -12.61
N GLU A 47 21.57 -10.56 -12.94
CA GLU A 47 22.68 -9.94 -13.68
C GLU A 47 22.43 -9.89 -15.21
N ASP A 48 21.75 -10.91 -15.75
CA ASP A 48 21.32 -11.00 -17.14
C ASP A 48 19.84 -10.58 -17.27
N ILE A 49 19.61 -9.43 -17.93
CA ILE A 49 18.26 -8.92 -18.18
C ILE A 49 17.77 -9.41 -19.54
N VAL A 50 16.61 -10.04 -19.55
CA VAL A 50 15.96 -10.57 -20.75
C VAL A 50 14.60 -9.94 -20.96
N THR A 51 14.07 -10.02 -22.18
CA THR A 51 12.70 -9.57 -22.45
C THR A 51 11.70 -10.57 -21.89
N LEU A 52 10.54 -10.07 -21.48
CA LEU A 52 9.43 -10.92 -21.08
C LEU A 52 8.98 -11.80 -22.25
N LYS A 53 9.01 -11.26 -23.47
CA LYS A 53 8.77 -12.04 -24.68
C LYS A 53 9.67 -13.28 -24.76
N ASP A 54 10.98 -13.10 -24.62
CA ASP A 54 11.93 -14.20 -24.74
C ASP A 54 11.72 -15.23 -23.63
N GLU A 55 11.38 -14.79 -22.40
CA GLU A 55 11.07 -15.69 -21.31
C GLU A 55 9.78 -16.50 -21.53
N LEU A 56 8.74 -15.88 -22.08
CA LEU A 56 7.48 -16.56 -22.40
C LEU A 56 7.60 -17.54 -23.58
N GLU A 57 8.59 -17.34 -24.46
CA GLU A 57 8.81 -18.20 -25.62
C GLU A 57 9.72 -19.42 -25.32
N LYS A 58 10.33 -19.50 -24.12
CA LYS A 58 11.12 -20.67 -23.71
C LYS A 58 10.24 -21.93 -23.62
N ILE A 59 10.74 -23.02 -24.21
CA ILE A 59 10.03 -24.31 -24.32
C ILE A 59 9.87 -25.00 -22.95
N GLU A 60 10.80 -24.76 -22.01
CA GLU A 60 10.65 -25.19 -20.63
C GLU A 60 9.74 -24.22 -19.88
N LYS A 61 8.53 -24.71 -19.54
CA LYS A 61 7.46 -23.95 -18.88
C LYS A 61 7.77 -23.43 -17.46
N GLN A 62 8.99 -23.63 -16.95
CA GLN A 62 9.43 -23.15 -15.63
C GLN A 62 10.61 -22.19 -15.79
N SER A 63 10.33 -20.98 -16.28
CA SER A 63 11.29 -19.89 -16.14
C SER A 63 11.35 -19.51 -14.66
N SER A 64 12.50 -19.75 -14.01
CA SER A 64 12.75 -19.40 -12.61
C SER A 64 12.46 -17.93 -12.30
N ARG A 65 12.55 -17.04 -13.30
CA ARG A 65 12.17 -15.62 -13.21
C ARG A 65 10.68 -15.43 -13.02
N ILE A 66 9.86 -16.02 -13.90
CA ILE A 66 8.40 -15.89 -13.80
C ILE A 66 7.91 -16.54 -12.50
N GLU A 67 8.50 -17.65 -12.08
CA GLU A 67 8.21 -18.26 -10.79
C GLU A 67 8.57 -17.35 -9.61
N ASN A 68 9.74 -16.72 -9.63
CA ASN A 68 10.16 -15.76 -8.59
C ASN A 68 9.22 -14.55 -8.56
N LEU A 69 8.90 -13.97 -9.72
CA LEU A 69 7.94 -12.88 -9.85
C LEU A 69 6.57 -13.25 -9.28
N ASN A 70 6.08 -14.44 -9.61
CA ASN A 70 4.81 -14.96 -9.09
C ASN A 70 4.86 -15.13 -7.58
N SER A 71 5.96 -15.66 -7.04
CA SER A 71 6.19 -15.84 -5.61
C SER A 71 6.22 -14.50 -4.86
N ASN A 72 7.02 -13.53 -5.33
CA ASN A 72 7.07 -12.19 -4.73
C ASN A 72 5.68 -11.53 -4.75
N ALA A 73 4.96 -11.64 -5.87
CA ALA A 73 3.62 -11.08 -5.98
C ALA A 73 2.63 -11.77 -5.04
N GLN A 74 2.76 -13.08 -4.83
CA GLN A 74 1.95 -13.83 -3.89
C GLN A 74 2.18 -13.35 -2.45
N GLU A 75 3.43 -13.10 -2.04
CA GLU A 75 3.71 -12.57 -0.69
C GLU A 75 3.01 -11.23 -0.42
N ASN A 76 2.93 -10.34 -1.43
CA ASN A 76 2.20 -9.08 -1.30
C ASN A 76 0.68 -9.28 -1.25
N LYS A 77 0.16 -10.28 -1.99
CA LYS A 77 -1.27 -10.67 -1.91
C LYS A 77 -1.62 -11.19 -0.52
N ASP A 78 -0.71 -11.92 0.12
CA ASP A 78 -0.90 -12.40 1.49
C ASP A 78 -1.11 -11.21 2.45
N ILE A 79 -0.25 -10.18 2.38
CA ILE A 79 -0.39 -8.94 3.18
C ILE A 79 -1.77 -8.29 2.95
N ILE A 80 -2.19 -8.15 1.69
CA ILE A 80 -3.45 -7.49 1.31
C ILE A 80 -4.67 -8.20 1.91
N SER A 81 -4.58 -9.51 2.14
CA SER A 81 -5.66 -10.32 2.71
C SER A 81 -5.61 -10.48 4.24
N MET A 82 -4.59 -9.92 4.91
CA MET A 82 -4.43 -10.08 6.35
C MET A 82 -5.56 -9.42 7.16
N THR A 83 -5.85 -10.05 8.30
CA THR A 83 -6.64 -9.49 9.37
C THR A 83 -5.81 -9.49 10.65
N PHE A 84 -6.11 -8.59 11.59
CA PHE A 84 -5.39 -8.50 12.86
C PHE A 84 -6.38 -8.73 14.01
N SER A 85 -6.08 -9.68 14.87
CA SER A 85 -6.92 -10.03 16.03
C SER A 85 -6.80 -9.03 17.18
N SER A 86 -5.75 -8.21 17.19
CA SER A 86 -5.49 -7.19 18.21
C SER A 86 -4.63 -6.05 17.67
N LYS A 87 -4.52 -4.99 18.47
CA LYS A 87 -3.59 -3.89 18.23
C LYS A 87 -2.14 -4.37 18.20
N GLU A 88 -1.79 -5.29 19.10
CA GLU A 88 -0.46 -5.90 19.21
C GLU A 88 -0.11 -6.66 17.92
N ALA A 89 -1.06 -7.42 17.36
CA ALA A 89 -0.87 -8.11 16.09
C ALA A 89 -0.59 -7.15 14.92
N LEU A 90 -1.26 -5.99 14.88
CA LEU A 90 -0.96 -4.95 13.88
C LEU A 90 0.42 -4.33 14.09
N ILE A 91 0.84 -4.09 15.34
CA ILE A 91 2.18 -3.56 15.66
C ILE A 91 3.26 -4.53 15.19
N GLU A 92 3.11 -5.82 15.50
CA GLU A 92 4.02 -6.87 15.03
C GLU A 92 4.05 -6.93 13.50
N ALA A 93 2.88 -6.85 12.85
CA ALA A 93 2.80 -6.84 11.39
C ALA A 93 3.56 -5.65 10.77
N VAL A 94 3.47 -4.45 11.34
CA VAL A 94 4.28 -3.30 10.85
C VAL A 94 5.78 -3.59 10.93
N CYS A 95 6.25 -4.20 12.02
CA CYS A 95 7.67 -4.55 12.18
C CYS A 95 8.12 -5.68 11.25
N ILE A 96 7.28 -6.69 11.04
CA ILE A 96 7.57 -7.85 10.17
C ILE A 96 7.57 -7.45 8.69
N TYR A 97 6.57 -6.67 8.27
CA TYR A 97 6.38 -6.35 6.86
C TYR A 97 7.08 -5.06 6.43
N GLY A 98 7.40 -4.14 7.34
CA GLY A 98 8.16 -2.92 7.03
C GLY A 98 9.40 -3.16 6.16
N PRO A 99 10.30 -4.11 6.50
CA PRO A 99 11.46 -4.45 5.68
C PRO A 99 11.13 -4.84 4.23
N LYS A 100 10.00 -5.51 3.99
CA LYS A 100 9.56 -5.88 2.63
C LYS A 100 9.27 -4.67 1.75
N PHE A 101 8.96 -3.52 2.37
CA PHE A 101 8.80 -2.23 1.70
C PHE A 101 10.03 -1.34 1.84
N SER A 102 11.24 -1.89 2.01
CA SER A 102 12.49 -1.14 2.23
C SER A 102 12.51 -0.26 3.50
N LEU A 103 11.54 -0.41 4.41
CA LEU A 103 11.52 0.29 5.68
C LEU A 103 12.41 -0.47 6.67
N ASN A 104 13.73 -0.33 6.56
CA ASN A 104 14.69 -1.19 7.27
C ASN A 104 15.14 -0.69 8.66
N LEU A 105 14.56 0.39 9.18
CA LEU A 105 14.96 1.00 10.45
C LEU A 105 13.79 0.94 11.43
N LYS A 106 14.07 0.67 12.72
CA LYS A 106 13.08 0.82 13.80
C LYS A 106 12.41 2.20 13.77
N ALA A 107 13.16 3.24 13.41
CA ALA A 107 12.65 4.60 13.26
C ALA A 107 11.58 4.74 12.14
N HIS A 108 11.68 3.96 11.06
CA HIS A 108 10.62 3.92 10.05
C HIS A 108 9.35 3.31 10.63
N TRP A 109 9.45 2.15 11.29
CA TRP A 109 8.29 1.45 11.87
C TRP A 109 7.61 2.28 12.94
N ALA A 110 8.41 2.90 13.82
CA ALA A 110 7.90 3.79 14.86
C ALA A 110 7.13 4.98 14.28
N TYR A 111 7.60 5.53 13.15
CA TYR A 111 6.91 6.63 12.47
C TYR A 111 5.63 6.18 11.75
N VAL A 112 5.63 4.99 11.13
CA VAL A 112 4.42 4.37 10.59
C VAL A 112 3.38 4.17 11.71
N LEU A 113 3.76 3.57 12.83
CA LEU A 113 2.86 3.35 13.97
C LEU A 113 2.33 4.66 14.57
N ALA A 114 3.17 5.69 14.66
CA ALA A 114 2.74 7.02 15.08
C ALA A 114 1.70 7.63 14.14
N THR A 115 1.86 7.41 12.83
CA THR A 115 0.89 7.84 11.82
C THR A 115 -0.41 7.06 11.94
N ILE A 116 -0.37 5.73 12.06
CA ILE A 116 -1.56 4.90 12.30
C ILE A 116 -2.29 5.37 13.56
N GLU A 117 -1.56 5.57 14.66
CA GLU A 117 -2.15 6.03 15.92
C GLU A 117 -2.85 7.39 15.76
N TRP A 118 -2.23 8.33 15.04
CA TRP A 118 -2.79 9.65 14.82
C TRP A 118 -4.03 9.61 13.94
N GLU A 119 -3.90 9.03 12.75
CA GLU A 119 -4.95 9.04 11.72
C GLU A 119 -6.18 8.22 12.14
N THR A 120 -6.00 7.18 12.96
CA THR A 120 -7.11 6.32 13.43
C THR A 120 -7.71 6.76 14.76
N ASN A 121 -7.35 7.94 15.25
CA ASN A 121 -7.72 8.43 16.59
C ASN A 121 -7.43 7.39 17.69
N ARG A 122 -6.21 6.83 17.64
CA ARG A 122 -5.65 5.83 18.58
C ARG A 122 -6.36 4.48 18.63
N SER A 123 -7.32 4.23 17.73
CA SER A 123 -8.06 2.97 17.68
C SER A 123 -7.25 1.82 17.07
N PHE A 124 -6.29 2.13 16.18
CA PHE A 124 -5.57 1.12 15.39
C PHE A 124 -6.49 0.29 14.48
N LEU A 125 -7.71 0.77 14.23
CA LEU A 125 -8.61 0.21 13.24
C LEU A 125 -8.54 1.04 11.95
N PRO A 126 -8.61 0.42 10.77
CA PRO A 126 -8.87 1.15 9.54
C PRO A 126 -10.21 1.88 9.69
N ILE A 127 -10.21 3.20 9.52
CA ILE A 127 -11.42 4.02 9.68
C ILE A 127 -11.79 4.70 8.38
N GLU A 128 -13.05 5.06 8.27
CA GLU A 128 -13.53 5.94 7.22
C GLU A 128 -13.57 7.39 7.71
N GLU A 129 -13.33 8.33 6.81
CA GLU A 129 -13.45 9.75 7.06
C GLU A 129 -14.84 10.08 7.62
N ALA A 130 -14.88 10.96 8.62
CA ALA A 130 -16.10 11.35 9.32
C ALA A 130 -16.87 10.18 9.98
N TYR A 131 -16.21 9.07 10.36
CA TYR A 131 -16.87 7.96 11.08
C TYR A 131 -17.55 8.41 12.39
N TYR A 132 -17.05 9.47 13.03
CA TYR A 132 -17.49 9.96 14.35
C TYR A 132 -18.83 10.70 14.32
N ILE A 133 -19.32 11.09 13.13
CA ILE A 133 -20.60 11.80 13.04
C ILE A 133 -21.74 10.87 13.50
N TYR A 134 -22.79 11.49 14.04
CA TYR A 134 -23.91 10.76 14.67
C TYR A 134 -23.48 9.87 15.85
N GLY A 135 -22.34 10.17 16.49
CA GLY A 135 -21.83 9.44 17.65
C GLY A 135 -21.16 8.11 17.31
N GLY A 136 -20.65 7.97 16.07
CA GLY A 136 -20.04 6.73 15.62
C GLY A 136 -18.68 6.44 16.23
N THR A 137 -18.35 5.15 16.29
CA THR A 137 -17.07 4.63 16.77
C THR A 137 -16.23 4.12 15.59
N PRO A 138 -14.91 3.93 15.78
CA PRO A 138 -14.04 3.36 14.75
C PRO A 138 -14.49 1.98 14.21
N SER A 139 -15.14 1.15 15.03
CA SER A 139 -15.69 -0.15 14.64
C SER A 139 -16.92 -0.06 13.73
N GLN A 140 -17.65 1.07 13.78
CA GLN A 140 -18.85 1.34 12.99
C GLN A 140 -19.97 0.30 13.07
N ASP A 141 -20.03 -0.45 14.17
CA ASP A 141 -21.05 -1.47 14.48
C ASP A 141 -22.30 -0.89 15.17
N ASP A 142 -22.51 0.43 15.04
CA ASP A 142 -23.59 1.19 15.67
C ASP A 142 -24.89 1.26 14.85
N GLY A 143 -24.93 0.62 13.68
CA GLY A 143 -26.08 0.59 12.78
C GLY A 143 -26.37 1.89 12.03
N LYS A 144 -25.48 2.90 12.09
CA LYS A 144 -25.69 4.22 11.45
C LYS A 144 -24.90 4.42 10.14
N TRP A 145 -24.49 3.32 9.52
CA TRP A 145 -23.63 3.37 8.34
C TRP A 145 -24.32 4.09 7.17
N GLN A 146 -25.61 3.81 6.94
CA GLN A 146 -26.39 4.40 5.84
C GLN A 146 -26.54 5.93 5.98
N GLU A 147 -26.76 6.43 7.20
CA GLU A 147 -26.88 7.87 7.48
C GLU A 147 -25.56 8.57 7.26
N ARG A 148 -24.45 7.96 7.72
CA ARG A 148 -23.10 8.48 7.47
C ARG A 148 -22.77 8.50 5.98
N GLU A 149 -23.08 7.43 5.27
CA GLU A 149 -22.81 7.35 3.85
C GLU A 149 -23.64 8.36 3.04
N SER A 150 -24.90 8.55 3.42
CA SER A 150 -25.76 9.61 2.86
C SER A 150 -25.24 11.01 3.17
N TRP A 151 -24.63 11.21 4.34
CA TRP A 151 -23.97 12.47 4.67
C TRP A 151 -22.71 12.67 3.83
N ARG A 152 -21.81 11.68 3.73
CA ARG A 152 -20.59 11.78 2.91
C ARG A 152 -20.90 12.06 1.45
N LYS A 153 -21.89 11.38 0.87
CA LYS A 153 -22.35 11.60 -0.50
C LYS A 153 -22.80 13.04 -0.78
N ARG A 154 -23.37 13.72 0.23
CA ARG A 154 -23.82 15.12 0.11
C ARG A 154 -22.74 16.15 0.40
N ASN A 155 -21.73 15.81 1.21
CA ASN A 155 -20.77 16.78 1.74
C ASN A 155 -19.38 16.65 1.13
N PHE A 156 -19.00 15.48 0.62
CA PHE A 156 -17.70 15.26 -0.02
C PHE A 156 -17.81 15.31 -1.53
N HIS A 157 -17.16 16.31 -2.13
CA HIS A 157 -17.11 16.44 -3.59
C HIS A 157 -16.29 15.30 -4.26
N TYR A 158 -15.50 14.55 -3.49
CA TYR A 158 -14.70 13.42 -3.93
C TYR A 158 -15.36 12.07 -3.60
N TYR A 159 -16.64 12.05 -3.19
CA TYR A 159 -17.39 10.82 -3.03
C TYR A 159 -17.40 10.00 -4.33
N PRO A 160 -17.23 8.65 -4.29
CA PRO A 160 -17.12 7.79 -3.10
C PRO A 160 -15.69 7.63 -2.55
N TYR A 161 -14.71 8.35 -3.09
CA TYR A 161 -13.28 8.23 -2.79
C TYR A 161 -12.82 9.11 -1.62
N TYR A 162 -13.63 9.15 -0.56
CA TYR A 162 -13.27 9.78 0.71
C TYR A 162 -12.25 8.96 1.50
N GLY A 163 -11.68 9.54 2.56
CA GLY A 163 -10.61 8.94 3.34
C GLY A 163 -10.98 7.57 3.89
N ARG A 164 -10.16 6.55 3.63
CA ARG A 164 -10.28 5.23 4.26
C ARG A 164 -8.93 4.69 4.71
N GLY A 165 -8.97 3.83 5.71
CA GLY A 165 -7.82 3.11 6.20
C GLY A 165 -6.92 3.91 7.14
N TYR A 166 -5.80 3.29 7.50
CA TYR A 166 -4.76 3.77 8.40
C TYR A 166 -4.10 5.09 8.01
N VAL A 167 -4.20 5.48 6.73
CA VAL A 167 -3.57 6.71 6.21
C VAL A 167 -4.58 7.66 5.57
N GLN A 168 -5.89 7.40 5.70
CA GLN A 168 -6.95 8.20 5.07
C GLN A 168 -6.74 8.37 3.55
N LEU A 169 -6.67 7.26 2.82
CA LEU A 169 -6.55 7.26 1.36
C LEU A 169 -7.74 8.00 0.72
N THR A 170 -7.48 9.10 0.02
CA THR A 170 -8.48 9.99 -0.59
C THR A 170 -8.25 10.13 -2.09
N TRP A 171 -9.26 10.60 -2.83
CA TRP A 171 -9.26 10.89 -4.28
C TRP A 171 -9.25 9.67 -5.20
N GLU A 172 -10.08 9.74 -6.25
CA GLU A 172 -10.21 8.68 -7.26
C GLU A 172 -8.86 8.22 -7.81
N ARG A 173 -7.94 9.15 -8.12
CA ARG A 173 -6.63 8.83 -8.68
C ARG A 173 -5.82 7.89 -7.77
N ASN A 174 -5.92 8.06 -6.45
CA ASN A 174 -5.17 7.24 -5.50
C ASN A 174 -5.84 5.88 -5.33
N TYR A 175 -7.17 5.83 -5.26
CA TYR A 175 -7.89 4.56 -5.30
C TYR A 175 -7.61 3.80 -6.59
N LYS A 176 -7.58 4.46 -7.74
CA LYS A 176 -7.25 3.85 -9.03
C LYS A 176 -5.82 3.31 -9.06
N PHE A 177 -4.87 4.05 -8.49
CA PHE A 177 -3.50 3.58 -8.37
C PHE A 177 -3.43 2.27 -7.57
N TYR A 178 -4.02 2.23 -6.37
CA TYR A 178 -3.99 1.01 -5.55
C TYR A 178 -4.90 -0.11 -6.08
N ALA A 179 -6.00 0.22 -6.79
CA ALA A 179 -6.82 -0.77 -7.48
C ALA A 179 -6.00 -1.51 -8.56
N ASN A 180 -5.25 -0.76 -9.37
CA ASN A 180 -4.33 -1.35 -10.35
C ASN A 180 -3.26 -2.18 -9.65
N LEU A 181 -2.66 -1.63 -8.59
CA LEU A 181 -1.63 -2.29 -7.78
C LEU A 181 -2.12 -3.63 -7.23
N PHE A 182 -3.38 -3.71 -6.80
CA PHE A 182 -3.97 -4.94 -6.25
C PHE A 182 -4.57 -5.85 -7.34
N GLY A 183 -4.59 -5.41 -8.60
CA GLY A 183 -5.21 -6.15 -9.70
C GLY A 183 -6.73 -6.28 -9.55
N ILE A 184 -7.40 -5.31 -8.93
CA ILE A 184 -8.85 -5.30 -8.68
C ILE A 184 -9.54 -4.10 -9.33
N SER A 185 -10.87 -4.14 -9.42
CA SER A 185 -11.64 -3.00 -9.91
C SER A 185 -11.59 -1.81 -8.95
N LEU A 186 -11.84 -0.62 -9.48
CA LEU A 186 -11.91 0.60 -8.67
C LEU A 186 -13.00 0.52 -7.59
N GLU A 187 -14.15 -0.08 -7.90
CA GLU A 187 -15.24 -0.31 -6.94
C GLU A 187 -14.84 -1.29 -5.84
N GLN A 188 -14.14 -2.37 -6.18
CA GLN A 188 -13.61 -3.32 -5.20
C GLN A 188 -12.61 -2.62 -4.26
N MET A 189 -11.75 -1.77 -4.81
CA MET A 189 -10.76 -1.03 -4.02
C MET A 189 -11.39 -0.09 -3.00
N VAL A 190 -12.55 0.51 -3.29
CA VAL A 190 -13.28 1.36 -2.33
C VAL A 190 -13.57 0.61 -1.03
N LYS A 191 -14.02 -0.65 -1.12
CA LYS A 191 -14.26 -1.52 0.04
C LYS A 191 -12.95 -2.02 0.64
N LYS A 192 -12.02 -2.44 -0.23
CA LYS A 192 -10.72 -3.01 0.14
C LYS A 192 -9.87 -2.05 0.97
N ALA A 193 -9.96 -0.73 0.74
CA ALA A 193 -9.19 0.28 1.48
C ALA A 193 -9.49 0.32 2.99
N LEU A 194 -10.63 -0.24 3.43
CA LEU A 194 -10.99 -0.37 4.84
C LEU A 194 -10.60 -1.73 5.44
N GLU A 195 -10.13 -2.69 4.64
CA GLU A 195 -9.65 -3.97 5.16
C GLU A 195 -8.26 -3.81 5.80
N PRO A 196 -7.98 -4.43 6.96
CA PRO A 196 -6.74 -4.20 7.70
C PRO A 196 -5.46 -4.48 6.91
N GLY A 197 -5.38 -5.62 6.21
CA GLY A 197 -4.20 -6.00 5.43
C GLY A 197 -3.94 -5.08 4.24
N ALA A 198 -4.99 -4.78 3.47
CA ALA A 198 -4.95 -3.81 2.38
C ALA A 198 -4.54 -2.41 2.87
N SER A 199 -5.11 -1.97 3.98
CA SER A 199 -4.75 -0.68 4.57
C SER A 199 -3.32 -0.64 5.10
N LEU A 200 -2.80 -1.75 5.62
CA LEU A 200 -1.39 -1.87 6.04
C LEU A 200 -0.47 -1.77 4.84
N PHE A 201 -0.78 -2.49 3.75
CA PHE A 201 -0.04 -2.39 2.50
C PHE A 201 0.04 -0.93 2.04
N VAL A 202 -1.10 -0.25 1.95
CA VAL A 202 -1.21 1.12 1.43
C VAL A 202 -0.32 2.10 2.21
N ILE A 203 -0.31 2.02 3.55
CA ILE A 203 0.51 2.93 4.36
C ILE A 203 2.01 2.60 4.25
N LEU A 204 2.40 1.31 4.29
CA LEU A 204 3.80 0.90 4.19
C LEU A 204 4.39 1.27 2.82
N HIS A 205 3.70 0.89 1.75
CA HIS A 205 4.09 1.21 0.39
C HIS A 205 4.15 2.73 0.17
N GLY A 206 3.05 3.43 0.44
CA GLY A 206 2.93 4.84 0.10
C GLY A 206 3.93 5.74 0.84
N MET A 207 4.23 5.43 2.11
CA MET A 207 5.26 6.18 2.86
C MET A 207 6.68 5.82 2.42
N SER A 208 6.93 4.55 2.07
CA SER A 208 8.24 4.11 1.60
C SER A 208 8.63 4.77 0.29
N VAL A 209 7.78 4.66 -0.73
CA VAL A 209 8.08 5.20 -2.07
C VAL A 209 7.77 6.69 -2.20
N GLY A 210 7.16 7.30 -1.18
CA GLY A 210 6.73 8.70 -1.19
C GLY A 210 5.54 8.98 -2.10
N TYR A 211 4.65 8.01 -2.31
CA TYR A 211 3.52 8.15 -3.23
C TYR A 211 2.55 9.27 -2.80
N PHE A 212 2.32 9.45 -1.49
CA PHE A 212 1.42 10.50 -1.00
C PHE A 212 2.08 11.89 -0.94
N GLY A 213 3.41 11.96 -1.00
CA GLY A 213 4.18 13.19 -0.79
C GLY A 213 5.69 12.97 -0.89
N GLN A 214 6.40 13.05 0.24
CA GLN A 214 7.83 12.75 0.30
C GLN A 214 8.06 11.30 0.76
N SER A 215 9.15 10.67 0.32
CA SER A 215 9.54 9.37 0.85
C SER A 215 10.03 9.53 2.28
N ILE A 216 9.67 8.59 3.16
CA ILE A 216 10.15 8.54 4.55
C ILE A 216 11.68 8.51 4.64
N HIS A 217 12.36 7.96 3.62
CA HIS A 217 13.81 7.90 3.51
C HIS A 217 14.47 9.29 3.38
N GLN A 218 13.73 10.33 3.00
CA GLN A 218 14.23 11.70 2.93
C GLN A 218 14.40 12.34 4.34
N HIS A 219 13.69 11.81 5.35
CA HIS A 219 13.65 12.39 6.69
C HIS A 219 14.24 11.46 7.75
N ILE A 220 14.13 10.16 7.54
CA ILE A 220 14.59 9.13 8.45
C ILE A 220 15.66 8.31 7.72
N THR A 221 16.88 8.40 8.23
CA THR A 221 18.06 7.67 7.75
C THR A 221 18.80 7.10 8.95
N LYS A 222 19.83 6.28 8.72
CA LYS A 222 20.68 5.74 9.81
C LYS A 222 21.29 6.82 10.71
N ASN A 223 21.48 8.05 10.21
CA ASN A 223 22.15 9.14 10.92
C ASN A 223 21.22 10.30 11.32
N LYS A 224 19.95 10.28 10.91
CA LYS A 224 19.00 11.39 11.11
C LYS A 224 17.59 10.85 11.30
N TYR A 225 16.93 11.21 12.40
CA TYR A 225 15.53 10.84 12.70
C TYR A 225 14.64 12.09 12.79
N ASP A 226 14.38 12.73 11.64
CA ASP A 226 13.58 13.95 11.56
C ASP A 226 12.08 13.62 11.45
N PHE A 227 11.52 13.15 12.56
CA PHE A 227 10.12 12.76 12.62
C PHE A 227 9.13 13.90 12.40
N GLU A 228 9.54 15.17 12.62
CA GLU A 228 8.68 16.32 12.35
C GLU A 228 8.52 16.51 10.84
N ASN A 229 9.62 16.58 10.08
CA ASN A 229 9.51 16.72 8.63
C ASN A 229 9.01 15.45 7.95
N ALA A 230 9.13 14.28 8.58
CA ALA A 230 8.52 13.04 8.08
C ALA A 230 7.00 13.15 7.90
N ARG A 231 6.30 14.15 8.48
CA ARG A 231 4.86 14.37 8.23
C ARG A 231 4.54 14.60 6.76
N ARG A 232 5.52 15.13 6.01
CA ARG A 232 5.49 15.32 4.55
C ARG A 232 5.29 14.04 3.75
N CYS A 233 5.42 12.87 4.39
CA CYS A 233 5.09 11.58 3.78
C CYS A 233 3.59 11.38 3.56
N VAL A 234 2.73 12.08 4.30
CA VAL A 234 1.26 11.87 4.27
C VAL A 234 0.50 13.18 4.10
N ASN A 235 0.91 14.25 4.79
CA ASN A 235 0.28 15.57 4.71
C ASN A 235 1.38 16.65 4.77
N GLY A 236 1.05 17.94 4.89
CA GLY A 236 2.02 19.01 5.10
C GLY A 236 2.78 18.90 6.44
N LEU A 237 2.83 19.97 7.22
CA LEU A 237 3.39 19.92 8.58
C LEU A 237 2.33 19.96 9.68
N ASP A 238 1.07 19.79 9.30
CA ASP A 238 -0.05 19.78 10.24
C ASP A 238 0.13 18.63 11.26
N HIS A 239 0.04 18.98 12.55
CA HIS A 239 0.32 18.12 13.70
C HIS A 239 1.69 17.38 13.69
N ALA A 240 2.68 17.87 12.93
CA ALA A 240 3.99 17.24 12.80
C ALA A 240 4.68 17.00 14.16
N LYS A 241 4.59 17.95 15.09
CA LYS A 241 5.20 17.84 16.43
C LYS A 241 4.53 16.76 17.28
N ASP A 242 3.21 16.65 17.21
CA ASP A 242 2.44 15.66 17.97
C ASP A 242 2.78 14.25 17.49
N ILE A 243 2.78 14.05 16.17
CA ILE A 243 3.12 12.76 15.55
C ILE A 243 4.59 12.41 15.80
N ALA A 244 5.50 13.39 15.74
CA ALA A 244 6.91 13.17 16.08
C ALA A 244 7.09 12.72 17.53
N LYS A 245 6.29 13.24 18.47
CA LYS A 245 6.29 12.79 19.87
C LYS A 245 5.79 11.34 19.99
N LEU A 246 4.74 10.97 19.25
CA LEU A 246 4.26 9.59 19.17
C LEU A 246 5.35 8.66 18.60
N ALA A 247 6.04 9.06 17.53
CA ALA A 247 7.11 8.26 16.93
C ALA A 247 8.28 8.02 17.91
N LYS A 248 8.68 9.05 18.67
CA LYS A 248 9.68 8.89 19.75
C LYS A 248 9.20 7.95 20.86
N SER A 249 7.90 7.90 21.15
CA SER A 249 7.31 6.95 22.10
C SER A 249 7.36 5.52 21.56
N TRP A 250 6.96 5.31 20.30
CA TRP A 250 7.00 4.01 19.63
C TRP A 250 8.41 3.44 19.51
N MET A 251 9.41 4.29 19.22
CA MET A 251 10.83 3.90 19.20
C MET A 251 11.32 3.22 20.48
N LYS A 252 10.69 3.49 21.63
CA LYS A 252 11.04 2.88 22.92
C LYS A 252 10.28 1.58 23.20
N LYS A 253 9.18 1.34 22.47
CA LYS A 253 8.26 0.21 22.69
C LYS A 253 8.54 -0.99 21.79
N ILE A 254 9.21 -0.78 20.64
CA ILE A 254 9.45 -1.80 19.60
C ILE A 254 10.93 -2.17 19.44
#